data_AF-A0A0E3ZYQ9-F1
#
_entry.id   AF-A0A0E3ZYQ9-F1
#
_cell.length_a   1.000
_cell.length_b   1.000
_cell.length_c   1.000
_cell.angle_alpha   90.00
_cell.angle_beta   90.00
_cell.angle_gamma   90.00
#
_symmetry.space_group_name_H-M   'P 1'
#
loop_
_entity.id
_entity.type
_entity.pdbx_description
1 polymer ?
#
loop_
_entity_poly.entity_id
_entity_poly.type
_entity_poly.pdbx_seq_one_letter_code
_entity_poly.pdbx_strand_id
1 'polypeptide(L)'
;MAEKFRSSSFKDPLNPDEVEFNDKGVTFRARKLIGGTDNFVFYSDISGVEIDNGVFFSTIRVIPRARPEIVIRNFSKGDARRIKELILEKVPSNRPDAFR
;
A
#
# COMPACT_ATOMS: atom_id res chain seq x y z
N MET A 1 14.03 -2.18 10.56
CA MET A 1 14.33 -2.15 9.11
C MET A 1 13.04 -1.75 8.39
N ALA A 2 13.06 -0.70 7.57
CA ALA A 2 11.87 -0.28 6.79
C ALA A 2 11.74 -1.16 5.55
N GLU A 3 10.64 -1.89 5.42
CA GLU A 3 10.35 -2.73 4.24
C GLU A 3 9.81 -1.83 3.13
N LYS A 4 10.38 -1.91 1.92
CA LYS A 4 10.00 -1.07 0.78
C LYS A 4 9.65 -1.92 -0.42
N PHE A 5 8.52 -1.62 -1.03
CA PHE A 5 8.06 -2.25 -2.26
C PHE A 5 7.97 -1.21 -3.37
N ARG A 6 8.36 -1.60 -4.58
CA ARG A 6 8.30 -0.74 -5.76
C ARG A 6 7.44 -1.39 -6.82
N SER A 7 6.59 -0.61 -7.49
CA SER A 7 5.83 -1.08 -8.64
C SER A 7 6.77 -1.52 -9.75
N SER A 8 6.36 -2.51 -10.56
CA SER A 8 7.20 -3.04 -11.63
C SER A 8 7.57 -1.96 -12.64
N SER A 9 8.88 -1.73 -12.82
CA SER A 9 9.47 -0.78 -13.79
C SER A 9 9.13 -1.07 -15.26
N PHE A 10 8.42 -2.17 -15.55
CA PHE A 10 8.05 -2.56 -16.91
C PHE A 10 7.04 -1.61 -17.56
N LYS A 11 6.25 -0.88 -16.76
CA LYS A 11 5.23 0.06 -17.28
C LYS A 11 5.61 1.54 -17.13
N ASP A 12 6.45 1.87 -16.16
CA ASP A 12 6.95 3.23 -15.90
C ASP A 12 8.43 3.18 -15.45
N PRO A 13 9.39 3.15 -16.39
CA PRO A 13 10.82 3.04 -16.07
C PRO A 13 11.40 4.29 -15.39
N LEU A 14 10.71 5.44 -15.47
CA LEU A 14 11.22 6.71 -14.96
C LEU A 14 10.71 7.07 -13.56
N ASN A 15 9.56 6.52 -13.14
CA ASN A 15 8.89 6.91 -11.89
C ASN A 15 8.04 5.77 -11.30
N PRO A 16 8.64 4.74 -10.69
CA PRO A 16 7.88 3.67 -10.05
C PRO A 16 7.15 4.20 -8.81
N ASP A 17 5.91 3.76 -8.63
CA ASP A 17 5.19 3.94 -7.36
C ASP A 17 5.91 3.16 -6.26
N GLU A 18 5.99 3.73 -5.06
CA GLU A 18 6.69 3.14 -3.92
C GLU A 18 5.77 3.05 -2.70
N VAL A 19 5.84 1.90 -2.02
CA VAL A 19 5.21 1.67 -0.73
C VAL A 19 6.31 1.47 0.30
N GLU A 20 6.37 2.34 1.29
CA GLU A 20 7.36 2.30 2.36
C GLU A 20 6.66 2.06 3.71
N PHE A 21 7.04 0.96 4.35
CA PHE A 21 6.51 0.58 5.66
C PHE A 21 7.39 1.13 6.77
N ASN A 22 6.76 1.86 7.69
CA ASN A 22 7.37 2.35 8.92
C ASN A 22 6.68 1.72 10.14
N ASP A 23 7.22 2.00 11.33
CA ASP A 23 6.67 1.45 12.58
C ASP A 23 5.27 2.00 12.92
N LYS A 24 4.98 3.23 12.49
CA LYS A 24 3.71 3.94 12.78
C LYS A 24 2.65 3.82 11.69
N GLY A 25 3.07 3.56 10.46
CA GLY A 25 2.20 3.59 9.30
C GLY A 25 2.90 3.26 8.01
N VAL A 26 2.22 3.57 6.90
CA VAL A 26 2.67 3.29 5.54
C VAL A 26 2.68 4.58 4.74
N THR A 27 3.78 4.79 4.02
CA THR A 27 3.91 5.88 3.06
C THR A 27 3.66 5.33 1.66
N PHE A 28 2.73 5.95 0.94
CA PHE A 28 2.41 5.64 -0.43
C PHE A 28 2.87 6.80 -1.31
N ARG A 29 3.90 6.54 -2.12
CA ARG A 29 4.43 7.51 -3.08
C ARG A 29 3.91 7.16 -4.45
N ALA A 30 2.88 7.87 -4.89
CA ALA A 30 2.40 7.78 -6.27
C ALA A 30 3.16 8.80 -7.11
N ARG A 31 4.08 8.34 -7.97
CA ARG A 31 4.89 9.23 -8.80
C ARG A 31 4.28 9.32 -10.19
N LYS A 32 3.75 10.51 -10.55
CA LYS A 32 3.38 10.81 -11.94
C LYS A 32 4.50 11.60 -12.62
N LEU A 33 4.56 11.51 -13.96
CA LEU A 33 5.54 12.25 -14.78
C LEU A 33 5.54 13.77 -14.53
N ILE A 34 4.44 14.32 -14.01
CA ILE A 34 4.30 15.73 -13.61
C ILE A 34 3.58 15.75 -12.26
N GLY A 35 4.34 16.01 -11.19
CA GLY A 35 3.85 16.00 -9.81
C GLY A 35 3.79 14.60 -9.19
N GLY A 36 4.37 14.44 -7.99
CA GLY A 36 4.27 13.24 -7.17
C GLY A 36 3.44 13.53 -5.92
N THR A 37 2.66 12.57 -5.45
CA THR A 37 1.91 12.69 -4.19
C THR A 37 2.41 11.67 -3.20
N ASP A 38 2.96 12.16 -2.09
CA ASP A 38 3.38 11.37 -0.94
C ASP A 38 2.22 11.35 0.07
N ASN A 39 1.58 10.20 0.23
CA ASN A 39 0.49 10.02 1.18
C ASN A 39 0.95 9.12 2.33
N PHE A 40 1.02 9.68 3.54
CA PHE A 40 1.27 8.90 4.75
C PHE A 40 -0.04 8.54 5.45
N VAL A 41 -0.19 7.27 5.83
CA VAL A 41 -1.35 6.75 6.55
C VAL A 41 -0.90 5.95 7.77
N PHE A 42 -1.44 6.30 8.95
CA PHE A 42 -1.20 5.53 10.17
C PHE A 42 -1.94 4.20 10.15
N TYR A 43 -1.35 3.13 10.72
CA TYR A 43 -2.03 1.82 10.78
C TYR A 43 -3.36 1.87 11.55
N SER A 44 -3.47 2.75 12.56
CA SER A 44 -4.71 2.99 13.30
C SER A 44 -5.84 3.51 12.42
N ASP A 45 -5.48 4.23 11.36
CA ASP A 45 -6.42 4.96 10.51
C ASP A 45 -6.82 4.15 9.27
N ILE A 46 -6.16 3.02 9.03
CA ILE A 46 -6.52 2.09 7.95
C ILE A 46 -7.74 1.29 8.39
N SER A 47 -8.83 1.43 7.64
CA SER A 47 -10.05 0.65 7.83
C SER A 47 -9.99 -0.69 7.10
N GLY A 48 -9.32 -0.72 5.94
CA GLY A 48 -9.23 -1.91 5.11
C GLY A 48 -8.24 -1.75 3.97
N VAL A 49 -7.83 -2.89 3.41
CA VAL A 49 -6.96 -2.97 2.23
C VAL A 49 -7.53 -3.99 1.26
N GLU A 50 -7.76 -3.54 0.03
CA GLU A 50 -8.28 -4.35 -1.06
C GLU A 50 -7.23 -4.49 -2.16
N ILE A 51 -7.27 -5.64 -2.85
CA ILE A 51 -6.46 -5.88 -4.04
C ILE A 51 -7.41 -6.15 -5.19
N ASP A 52 -7.30 -5.32 -6.21
CA ASP A 52 -7.95 -5.53 -7.49
C ASP A 52 -6.94 -6.22 -8.43
N ASN A 53 -7.20 -7.50 -8.72
CA ASN A 53 -6.32 -8.34 -9.52
C ASN A 53 -6.65 -8.16 -11.00
N GLY A 54 -5.83 -7.38 -11.70
CA GLY A 54 -5.87 -7.33 -13.16
C GLY A 54 -5.25 -8.57 -13.81
N VAL A 55 -5.34 -8.63 -15.15
CA VAL A 55 -4.80 -9.75 -15.94
C VAL A 55 -3.29 -9.93 -15.70
N PHE A 56 -2.53 -8.82 -15.73
CA PHE A 56 -1.07 -8.83 -15.57
C PHE A 56 -0.56 -8.19 -14.27
N PHE A 57 -1.19 -7.12 -13.80
CA PHE A 57 -0.77 -6.36 -12.62
C PHE A 57 -1.92 -6.21 -11.64
N SER A 58 -1.58 -5.96 -10.39
CA SER A 58 -2.56 -5.70 -9.32
C SER A 58 -2.56 -4.23 -8.94
N THR A 59 -3.75 -3.77 -8.56
CA THR A 59 -3.96 -2.45 -7.97
C THR A 59 -4.30 -2.65 -6.50
N ILE A 60 -3.60 -1.92 -5.63
CA ILE A 60 -3.81 -1.94 -4.19
C ILE A 60 -4.65 -0.72 -3.85
N ARG A 61 -5.79 -0.94 -3.20
CA ARG A 61 -6.66 0.12 -2.68
C ARG A 61 -6.58 0.10 -1.16
N VAL A 62 -6.17 1.21 -0.59
CA VAL A 62 -6.13 1.40 0.86
C VAL A 62 -7.27 2.33 1.22
N ILE A 63 -8.09 1.91 2.18
CA ILE A 63 -9.29 2.62 2.62
C ILE A 63 -8.99 3.22 4.00
N PRO A 64 -8.63 4.52 4.08
CA PRO A 64 -8.44 5.21 5.35
C PRO A 64 -9.81 5.60 5.93
N ARG A 65 -9.94 5.63 7.26
CA ARG A 65 -11.18 6.05 7.93
C ARG A 65 -11.54 7.51 7.71
N ALA A 66 -10.54 8.38 7.59
CA ALA A 66 -10.71 9.84 7.63
C ALA A 66 -10.38 10.55 6.30
N ARG A 67 -10.10 9.79 5.22
CA ARG A 67 -9.61 10.34 3.94
C ARG A 67 -10.14 9.53 2.76
N PRO A 68 -10.12 10.09 1.53
CA PRO A 68 -10.42 9.33 0.33
C PRO A 68 -9.47 8.13 0.16
N GLU A 69 -9.94 7.12 -0.57
CA GLU A 69 -9.16 5.92 -0.88
C GLU A 69 -7.85 6.26 -1.59
N ILE A 70 -6.78 5.56 -1.21
CA ILE A 70 -5.47 5.68 -1.85
C ILE A 70 -5.30 4.49 -2.76
N VAL A 71 -5.11 4.76 -4.05
CA VAL A 71 -5.03 3.76 -5.10
C VAL A 71 -3.62 3.76 -5.67
N ILE A 72 -2.97 2.59 -5.65
CA ILE A 72 -1.59 2.41 -6.12
C ILE A 72 -1.57 1.23 -7.08
N ARG A 73 -0.93 1.43 -8.24
CA ARG A 73 -1.13 0.55 -9.40
C ARG A 73 0.18 -0.12 -9.79
N ASN A 74 0.08 -1.06 -10.72
CA ASN A 74 1.22 -1.69 -11.39
C ASN A 74 2.14 -2.51 -10.45
N PHE A 75 1.59 -3.07 -9.37
CA PHE A 75 2.32 -4.03 -8.55
C PHE A 75 2.20 -5.43 -9.14
N SER A 76 3.25 -6.25 -8.97
CA SER A 76 3.13 -7.68 -9.25
C SER A 76 2.07 -8.29 -8.31
N LYS A 77 1.43 -9.39 -8.73
CA LYS A 77 0.44 -10.07 -7.89
C LYS A 77 1.03 -10.53 -6.55
N GLY A 78 2.29 -10.97 -6.55
CA GLY A 78 3.02 -11.36 -5.35
C GLY A 78 3.27 -10.18 -4.41
N ASP A 79 3.79 -9.08 -4.95
CA ASP A 79 4.07 -7.87 -4.16
C ASP A 79 2.78 -7.28 -3.59
N ALA A 80 1.71 -7.20 -4.40
CA ALA A 80 0.43 -6.68 -3.95
C ALA A 80 -0.14 -7.50 -2.79
N ARG A 81 -0.06 -8.82 -2.87
CA ARG A 81 -0.47 -9.72 -1.79
C ARG A 81 0.37 -9.52 -0.53
N ARG A 82 1.70 -9.45 -0.69
CA ARG A 82 2.61 -9.23 0.44
C ARG A 82 2.39 -7.89 1.12
N ILE A 83 2.21 -6.81 0.34
CA ILE A 83 1.87 -5.49 0.85
C ILE A 83 0.58 -5.54 1.66
N LYS A 84 -0.49 -6.16 1.14
CA LYS A 84 -1.75 -6.30 1.88
C LYS A 84 -1.54 -7.04 3.21
N GLU A 85 -0.86 -8.18 3.19
CA GLU A 85 -0.59 -8.98 4.39
C GLU A 85 0.17 -8.15 5.44
N LEU A 86 1.22 -7.45 5.03
CA LEU A 86 2.02 -6.61 5.93
C LEU A 86 1.26 -5.42 6.52
N ILE A 87 0.37 -4.81 5.74
CA ILE A 87 -0.49 -3.74 6.26
C ILE A 87 -1.42 -4.34 7.31
N LEU A 88 -2.11 -5.42 6.96
CA LEU A 88 -3.11 -6.05 7.81
C LEU A 88 -2.53 -6.64 9.11
N GLU A 89 -1.28 -7.10 9.12
CA GLU A 89 -0.57 -7.55 10.33
C GLU A 89 -0.35 -6.40 11.34
N LYS A 90 -0.14 -5.18 10.83
CA LYS A 90 0.13 -3.99 11.64
C LYS A 90 -1.13 -3.18 11.97
N VAL A 91 -2.24 -3.43 11.31
CA VAL A 91 -3.55 -2.82 11.60
C VAL A 91 -4.11 -3.39 12.91
N PRO A 92 -4.36 -2.57 13.95
CA PRO A 92 -4.84 -3.04 15.25
C PRO A 92 -6.17 -3.79 15.17
N SER A 93 -7.06 -3.35 14.26
CA SER A 93 -8.41 -3.92 14.07
C SER A 93 -8.41 -5.32 13.45
N ASN A 94 -7.30 -5.75 12.82
CA ASN A 94 -7.18 -7.06 12.17
C ASN A 94 -6.33 -8.05 12.97
N ARG A 95 -5.91 -7.70 14.20
CA ARG A 95 -5.30 -8.67 15.11
C ARG A 95 -6.41 -9.55 15.68
N PRO A 96 -6.42 -10.87 15.41
CA PRO A 96 -7.19 -11.77 16.23
C PRO A 96 -6.58 -11.69 17.64
N ASP A 97 -7.36 -11.17 18.58
CA ASP A 97 -7.17 -11.36 20.01
C ASP A 97 -5.90 -10.72 20.62
N ALA A 98 -5.98 -9.41 20.91
CA ALA A 98 -5.11 -8.77 21.92
C ALA A 98 -5.76 -8.72 23.33
N PHE A 99 -6.88 -9.41 23.51
CA PHE A 99 -7.54 -9.58 24.81
C PHE A 99 -7.86 -11.05 25.04
N ARG A 100 -6.97 -11.74 25.74
CA ARG A 100 -7.32 -12.90 26.56
C ARG A 100 -6.51 -12.84 27.85
#